data_AF-A0A413TB43-F1
#
_entry.id   AF-A0A413TB43-F1
#
_cell.length_a   1.000
_cell.length_b   1.000
_cell.length_c   1.000
_cell.angle_alpha   90.00
_cell.angle_beta   90.00
_cell.angle_gamma   90.00
#
_symmetry.space_group_name_H-M   'P 1'
#
loop_
_entity.id
_entity.type
_entity.pdbx_description
1 polymer ?
#
loop_
_entity_poly.entity_id
_entity_poly.type
_entity_poly.pdbx_seq_one_letter_code
_entity_poly.pdbx_strand_id
1 'polypeptide(L)' 'MIGFYINKQKNKKYETTVGIIHYSKNGLHIVPARPSWMGR' A
#
# COMPACT_ATOMS: atom_id res chain seq x y z
N MET A 1 5.98 3.47 -8.48
CA MET A 1 5.64 2.38 -7.56
C MET A 1 6.05 2.79 -6.14
N ILE A 2 5.19 2.63 -5.13
CA ILE A 2 5.54 2.96 -3.73
C ILE A 2 5.76 1.71 -2.85
N GLY A 3 5.38 0.52 -3.33
CA GLY A 3 5.58 -0.74 -2.63
C GLY A 3 4.64 -1.83 -3.12
N PHE A 4 4.45 -2.85 -2.28
CA PHE A 4 3.58 -4.00 -2.55
C PHE A 4 2.42 -4.08 -1.55
N TYR A 5 1.20 -4.22 -2.07
CA TYR A 5 0.04 -4.66 -1.31
C TYR A 5 -0.03 -6.20 -1.28
N ILE A 6 -0.15 -6.78 -0.09
CA ILE A 6 -0.25 -8.24 0.09
C ILE A 6 -1.72 -8.62 0.28
N ASN A 7 -2.29 -9.31 -0.70
CA ASN A 7 -3.61 -9.91 -0.57
C ASN A 7 -3.46 -11.32 0.04
N LYS A 8 -3.78 -11.45 1.33
CA LYS A 8 -3.71 -12.72 2.07
C LYS A 8 -4.70 -13.77 1.57
N GLN A 9 -5.88 -13.38 1.09
CA GLN A 9 -6.89 -14.32 0.61
C GLN A 9 -6.45 -15.01 -0.70
N LYS A 10 -5.77 -14.27 -1.57
CA LYS A 10 -5.27 -14.79 -2.87
C LYS A 10 -3.81 -15.26 -2.80
N ASN A 11 -3.16 -15.11 -1.64
CA ASN A 11 -1.73 -15.32 -1.44
C ASN A 11 -0.85 -14.65 -2.53
N LYS A 12 -1.20 -13.42 -2.92
CA LYS A 12 -0.55 -12.68 -4.01
C LYS A 12 -0.10 -11.30 -3.55
N LYS A 13 1.04 -10.85 -4.10
CA LYS A 13 1.54 -9.49 -3.96
C LYS A 13 1.23 -8.68 -5.22
N TYR A 14 0.82 -7.45 -5.04
CA TYR A 14 0.49 -6.51 -6.12
C TYR A 14 1.28 -5.23 -5.93
N GLU A 15 1.92 -4.75 -6.98
CA GLU A 15 2.51 -3.41 -6.96
C GLU A 15 1.41 -2.37 -6.76
N THR A 16 1.70 -1.36 -5.95
CA THR A 16 0.76 -0.27 -5.69
C THR A 16 1.47 1.08 -5.77
N THR A 17 0.72 2.07 -6.22
CA THR A 17 1.04 3.50 -6.12
C THR A 17 0.19 4.19 -5.06
N VAL A 18 -0.76 3.46 -4.45
CA VAL A 18 -1.68 3.96 -3.43
C VAL A 18 -1.19 3.53 -2.05
N GLY A 19 -1.14 4.46 -1.11
CA GLY A 19 -0.69 4.19 0.25
C GLY A 19 -1.25 5.20 1.24
N ILE A 20 -1.17 4.83 2.52
CA ILE A 20 -1.51 5.71 3.65
C ILE A 20 -0.22 6.39 4.10
N ILE A 21 -0.28 7.70 4.30
CA ILE A 21 0.87 8.51 4.67
C ILE A 21 0.73 8.91 6.14
N HIS A 22 1.67 8.46 6.99
CA HIS A 22 1.76 8.87 8.39
C HIS A 22 2.87 9.91 8.55
N TYR A 23 2.50 11.11 8.98
CA TYR A 23 3.43 12.19 9.30
C TYR A 23 3.79 12.18 10.79
N SER A 24 5.05 12.45 11.09
CA SER A 24 5.54 12.64 12.46
C SER A 24 6.61 13.72 12.50
N LYS A 25 6.97 14.18 13.70
CA LYS A 25 8.09 15.12 13.90
C LYS A 25 9.42 14.57 13.36
N ASN A 26 9.58 13.25 13.33
CA ASN A 26 10.82 12.57 12.94
C ASN A 26 10.82 12.13 11.46
N GLY A 27 9.79 12.51 10.69
CA GLY A 27 9.68 12.21 9.27
C GLY A 27 8.40 11.48 8.91
N LEU A 28 8.47 10.72 7.81
CA LEU A 28 7.33 10.12 7.14
C LEU A 28 7.41 8.60 7.12
N HIS A 29 6.28 7.94 7.37
CA HIS A 29 6.11 6.51 7.10
C HIS A 29 4.98 6.29 6.10
N ILE A 30 5.31 5.69 4.95
CA ILE A 30 4.35 5.36 3.90
C ILE A 30 4.00 3.88 4.00
N VAL A 31 2.71 3.58 4.11
CA VAL A 31 2.19 2.20 4.16
C VAL A 31 1.50 1.87 2.83
N PRO A 32 2.02 0.94 2.01
CA PRO A 32 1.37 0.51 0.78
C PRO A 32 -0.04 -0.03 1.03
N ALA A 33 -1.02 0.41 0.25
CA ALA A 33 -2.43 0.06 0.41
C ALA A 33 -3.00 -0.62 -0.84
N ARG A 34 -4.23 -1.15 -0.73
CA ARG A 34 -4.93 -1.83 -1.82
C ARG A 34 -5.03 -0.90 -3.05
N PRO A 35 -4.57 -1.33 -4.23
CA PRO A 35 -4.68 -0.52 -5.45
C PRO A 35 -6.13 -0.23 -5.83
N SER A 36 -6.40 0.98 -6.35
CA SER A 36 -7.75 1.41 -6.75
C SER A 36 -8.38 0.56 -7.86
N TRP A 37 -7.56 0.01 -8.76
CA TRP A 37 -8.02 -0.87 -9.84
C TRP A 37 -8.43 -2.27 -9.38
N MET A 38 -8.17 -2.64 -8.11
CA MET A 38 -8.44 -3.99 -7.60
C MET A 38 -9.93 -4.21 -7.23
N GLY A 39 -10.81 -3.23 -7.45
CA GLY A 39 -12.22 -3.27 -7.05
C GLY A 39 -12.40 -3.25 -5.52
N ARG A 40 -13.64 -3.22 -5.03
CA ARG A 40 -13.94 -3.46 -3.60
C ARG A 40 -13.86 -4.95 -3.31
#